data_AF-A0AB35WW35-F1
#
_entry.id   AF-A0AB35WW35-F1
#
_cell.length_a   1.000
_cell.length_b   1.000
_cell.length_c   1.000
_cell.angle_alpha   90.00
_cell.angle_beta   90.00
_cell.angle_gamma   90.00
#
_symmetry.space_group_name_H-M   'P 1'
#
loop_
_entity.id
_entity.type
_entity.pdbx_description
1 polymer ?
#
loop_
_entity_poly.entity_id
_entity_poly.type
_entity_poly.pdbx_seq_one_letter_code
_entity_poly.pdbx_strand_id
1 'polypeptide(L)'
;MLKAIVLLLAFAFDSAFAQQSVQDAVGSKVIAVGEVEEYACPGLGIYDCSNWPASLYRFKDQNICFTLNEVCDFECTAMLVEKNAEQSILLFGSRYGDKILKAAGQVMECPES
;
A
#
# COMPACT_ATOMS: atom_id res chain seq x y z
N MET A 1 19.79 -48.09 9.66
CA MET A 1 20.30 -46.74 9.34
C MET A 1 19.40 -46.14 8.25
N LEU A 2 18.25 -45.57 8.61
CA LEU A 2 17.28 -45.05 7.63
C LEU A 2 16.38 -43.98 8.27
N LYS A 3 16.97 -43.09 9.08
CA LYS A 3 16.23 -42.03 9.78
C LYS A 3 16.77 -40.62 9.53
N ALA A 4 17.88 -40.47 8.83
CA ALA A 4 18.54 -39.17 8.63
C ALA A 4 18.14 -38.42 7.34
N ILE A 5 17.43 -39.07 6.41
CA ILE A 5 17.19 -38.50 5.06
C ILE A 5 15.93 -37.62 4.99
N VAL A 6 15.02 -37.69 5.96
CA VAL A 6 13.72 -36.98 5.89
C VAL A 6 13.81 -35.49 6.30
N LEU A 7 14.94 -35.04 6.86
CA LEU A 7 15.07 -33.69 7.45
C LEU A 7 15.63 -32.61 6.50
N LEU A 8 15.90 -32.92 5.23
CA LEU A 8 16.53 -31.99 4.28
C LEU A 8 15.57 -31.31 3.28
N LEU A 9 14.26 -31.55 3.38
CA LEU A 9 13.27 -31.06 2.39
C LEU A 9 12.39 -29.89 2.88
N ALA A 10 12.65 -29.31 4.06
CA ALA A 10 11.72 -28.37 4.70
C ALA A 10 12.10 -26.88 4.64
N PHE A 11 13.09 -26.48 3.82
CA PHE A 11 13.56 -25.08 3.79
C PHE A 11 13.46 -24.37 2.43
N ALA A 12 12.73 -24.93 1.47
CA ALA A 12 12.34 -24.20 0.27
C ALA A 12 11.02 -23.47 0.51
N PHE A 13 11.04 -22.44 1.37
CA PHE A 13 9.92 -21.51 1.45
C PHE A 13 9.99 -20.59 0.22
N ASP A 14 8.95 -20.65 -0.60
CA ASP A 14 8.77 -19.91 -1.85
C ASP A 14 8.92 -18.40 -1.67
N SER A 15 10.13 -17.87 -1.89
CA SER A 15 10.38 -16.43 -2.05
C SER A 15 10.11 -15.92 -3.48
N ALA A 16 9.72 -16.82 -4.40
CA ALA A 16 9.45 -16.49 -5.80
C ALA A 16 8.22 -15.58 -6.00
N PHE A 17 7.23 -15.64 -5.09
CA PHE A 17 6.01 -14.83 -5.21
C PHE A 17 6.19 -13.36 -4.82
N ALA A 18 7.19 -13.04 -3.98
CA ALA A 18 7.53 -11.65 -3.69
C ALA A 18 8.15 -10.98 -4.92
N GLN A 19 8.98 -11.70 -5.69
CA GLN A 19 9.68 -11.14 -6.85
C GLN A 19 8.74 -10.55 -7.91
N GLN A 20 7.64 -11.25 -8.24
CA GLN A 20 6.69 -10.78 -9.25
C GLN A 20 6.02 -9.45 -8.84
N SER A 21 5.68 -9.30 -7.57
CA SER A 21 5.00 -8.09 -7.08
C SER A 21 5.85 -6.82 -7.15
N VAL A 22 7.19 -6.95 -7.09
CA VAL A 22 8.09 -5.79 -7.14
C VAL A 22 8.59 -5.50 -8.55
N GLN A 23 8.43 -6.44 -9.51
CA GLN A 23 8.86 -6.20 -10.91
C GLN A 23 8.20 -4.95 -11.50
N ASP A 24 6.93 -4.72 -11.19
CA ASP A 24 6.18 -3.55 -11.67
C ASP A 24 6.73 -2.23 -11.12
N ALA A 25 7.44 -2.27 -9.99
CA ALA A 25 8.10 -1.13 -9.38
C ALA A 25 9.54 -0.90 -9.90
N VAL A 26 10.11 -1.82 -10.68
CA VAL A 26 11.49 -1.68 -11.17
C VAL A 26 11.61 -0.51 -12.13
N GLY A 27 12.56 0.37 -11.84
CA GLY A 27 12.79 1.60 -12.60
C GLY A 27 11.80 2.73 -12.28
N SER A 28 10.92 2.54 -11.31
CA SER A 28 10.04 3.59 -10.81
C SER A 28 10.76 4.46 -9.78
N LYS A 29 10.41 5.74 -9.74
CA LYS A 29 10.78 6.66 -8.67
C LYS A 29 9.82 6.47 -7.51
N VAL A 30 10.34 6.29 -6.30
CA VAL A 30 9.53 6.31 -5.08
C VAL A 30 9.21 7.76 -4.72
N ILE A 31 7.93 8.07 -4.59
CA ILE A 31 7.42 9.40 -4.22
C ILE A 31 7.14 9.48 -2.73
N ALA A 32 6.49 8.45 -2.17
CA ALA A 32 6.13 8.35 -0.76
C ALA A 32 6.15 6.89 -0.31
N VAL A 33 6.53 6.65 0.94
CA VAL A 33 6.44 5.34 1.63
C VAL A 33 6.08 5.59 3.07
N GLY A 34 5.20 4.76 3.63
CA GLY A 34 4.95 4.76 5.06
C GLY A 34 3.56 4.24 5.42
N GLU A 35 3.29 4.30 6.71
CA GLU A 35 1.95 4.05 7.24
C GLU A 35 0.96 5.07 6.68
N VAL A 36 -0.22 4.56 6.37
CA VAL A 36 -1.34 5.38 5.92
C VAL A 36 -2.50 5.26 6.90
N GLU A 37 -3.28 6.32 6.99
CA GLU A 37 -4.49 6.38 7.79
C GLU A 37 -5.65 6.82 6.92
N GLU A 38 -6.85 6.34 7.25
CA GLU A 38 -8.06 6.86 6.64
C GLU A 38 -8.20 8.33 7.02
N TYR A 39 -8.28 9.19 6.01
CA TYR A 39 -8.42 10.62 6.16
C TYR A 39 -9.89 10.99 5.97
N ALA A 40 -10.67 10.76 7.02
CA ALA A 40 -12.09 11.06 7.06
C ALA A 40 -12.35 12.57 7.24
N CYS A 41 -13.46 13.06 6.69
CA CYS A 41 -13.84 14.46 6.88
C CYS A 41 -14.04 14.79 8.36
N PRO A 42 -13.48 15.89 8.89
CA PRO A 42 -13.64 16.23 10.30
C PRO A 42 -15.11 16.51 10.63
N GLY A 43 -15.73 15.64 11.44
CA GLY A 43 -17.18 15.59 11.68
C GLY A 43 -17.78 16.71 12.53
N LEU A 44 -17.10 17.83 12.73
CA LEU A 44 -17.59 18.94 13.56
C LEU A 44 -18.50 19.92 12.79
N GLY A 45 -18.81 19.65 11.52
CA GLY A 45 -19.71 20.47 10.70
C GLY A 45 -19.16 21.84 10.30
N ILE A 46 -17.88 22.08 10.59
CA ILE A 46 -17.15 23.30 10.22
C ILE A 46 -16.53 23.21 8.80
N TYR A 47 -16.40 22.00 8.25
CA TYR A 47 -15.90 21.75 6.90
C TYR A 47 -17.02 21.29 5.97
N ASP A 48 -16.98 21.73 4.71
CA ASP A 48 -17.88 21.21 3.68
C ASP A 48 -17.41 19.82 3.22
N CYS A 49 -17.98 18.79 3.84
CA CYS A 49 -17.70 17.40 3.50
C CYS A 49 -18.43 16.91 2.23
N SER A 50 -19.23 17.73 1.55
CA SER A 50 -20.08 17.28 0.43
C SER A 50 -19.26 16.72 -0.74
N ASN A 51 -18.02 17.19 -0.89
CA ASN A 51 -17.08 16.75 -1.91
C ASN A 51 -15.94 15.89 -1.33
N TRP A 52 -16.06 15.43 -0.08
CA TRP A 52 -15.01 14.63 0.54
C TRP A 52 -14.90 13.26 -0.15
N PRO A 53 -13.73 12.89 -0.70
CA PRO A 53 -13.58 11.61 -1.39
C PRO A 53 -13.86 10.44 -0.44
N ALA A 54 -14.61 9.45 -0.94
CA ALA A 54 -14.76 8.18 -0.24
C ALA A 54 -13.42 7.41 -0.26
N SER A 55 -13.16 6.65 0.81
CA SER A 55 -11.95 5.83 0.93
C SER A 55 -10.66 6.63 0.71
N LEU A 56 -10.62 7.84 1.27
CA LEU A 56 -9.45 8.71 1.21
C LEU A 56 -8.44 8.30 2.28
N TYR A 57 -7.19 8.17 1.89
CA TYR A 57 -6.08 7.85 2.76
C TYR A 57 -5.00 8.92 2.67
N ARG A 58 -4.31 9.13 3.79
CA ARG A 58 -3.16 10.03 3.90
C ARG A 58 -1.98 9.29 4.50
N PHE A 59 -0.78 9.58 4.01
CA PHE A 59 0.46 9.17 4.68
C PHE A 59 0.62 9.95 5.99
N LYS A 60 0.76 9.27 7.13
CA LYS A 60 0.69 9.91 8.47
C LYS A 60 1.66 11.10 8.66
N ASP A 61 2.83 11.06 8.03
CA ASP A 61 3.88 12.08 8.15
C ASP A 61 4.14 12.86 6.85
N GLN A 62 3.24 12.76 5.86
CA GLN A 62 3.45 13.37 4.53
C GLN A 62 2.13 13.97 4.02
N ASN A 63 2.20 15.15 3.40
CA ASN A 63 1.03 15.80 2.79
C ASN A 63 0.70 15.21 1.41
N ILE A 64 0.47 13.89 1.37
CA ILE A 64 0.15 13.13 0.17
C ILE A 64 -1.07 12.29 0.47
N CYS A 65 -2.08 12.41 -0.38
CA CYS A 65 -3.33 11.67 -0.26
C CYS A 65 -3.60 10.84 -1.50
N PHE A 66 -4.38 9.79 -1.32
CA PHE A 66 -4.87 8.96 -2.41
C PHE A 66 -6.16 8.27 -2.01
N THR A 67 -6.98 7.94 -3.00
CA THR A 67 -8.15 7.08 -2.80
C THR A 67 -7.78 5.63 -3.07
N LEU A 68 -8.49 4.72 -2.42
CA LEU A 68 -8.46 3.30 -2.75
C LEU A 68 -9.86 2.80 -3.10
N ASN A 69 -9.94 1.94 -4.11
CA ASN A 69 -11.18 1.23 -4.43
C ASN A 69 -11.46 0.08 -3.44
N GLU A 70 -10.46 -0.30 -2.64
CA GLU A 70 -10.53 -1.32 -1.61
C GLU A 70 -10.24 -0.73 -0.24
N VAL A 71 -10.88 -1.26 0.81
CA VAL A 71 -10.66 -0.79 2.17
C VAL A 71 -9.32 -1.30 2.68
N CYS A 72 -8.47 -0.35 3.04
CA CYS A 72 -7.19 -0.50 3.71
C CYS A 72 -7.47 -0.29 5.21
N ASP A 73 -7.78 -1.39 5.93
CA ASP A 73 -8.05 -1.36 7.39
C ASP A 73 -6.75 -1.11 8.20
N PHE A 74 -6.83 -1.23 9.52
CA PHE A 74 -5.75 -1.02 10.50
C PHE A 74 -4.37 -1.54 10.03
N GLU A 75 -3.34 -0.68 10.22
CA GLU A 75 -1.91 -0.93 9.96
C GLU A 75 -1.53 -1.13 8.48
N CYS A 76 -2.24 -0.46 7.60
CA CYS A 76 -1.91 -0.45 6.18
C CYS A 76 -0.66 0.41 5.92
N THR A 77 0.30 -0.15 5.17
CA THR A 77 1.47 0.57 4.68
C THR A 77 1.39 0.67 3.18
N ALA A 78 1.68 1.85 2.63
CA ALA A 78 1.64 2.09 1.21
C ALA A 78 2.98 2.62 0.69
N MET A 79 3.19 2.44 -0.60
CA MET A 79 4.25 3.07 -1.37
C MET A 79 3.62 3.67 -2.62
N LEU A 80 3.87 4.95 -2.84
CA LEU A 80 3.54 5.63 -4.07
C LEU A 80 4.78 5.63 -4.97
N VAL A 81 4.65 5.06 -6.16
CA VAL A 81 5.71 5.02 -7.17
C VAL A 81 5.26 5.71 -8.45
N GLU A 82 6.21 6.27 -9.19
CA GLU A 82 6.00 6.91 -10.48
C GLU A 82 6.93 6.33 -11.55
N LYS A 83 6.39 6.00 -12.72
CA LYS A 83 7.15 5.53 -13.88
C LYS A 83 6.52 6.08 -15.16
N ASN A 84 7.32 6.72 -16.00
CA ASN A 84 6.85 7.33 -17.25
C ASN A 84 5.65 8.29 -17.04
N ALA A 85 5.67 9.08 -15.96
CA ALA A 85 4.58 9.97 -15.54
C ALA A 85 3.26 9.27 -15.13
N GLU A 86 3.25 7.95 -15.01
CA GLU A 86 2.13 7.20 -14.43
C GLU A 86 2.43 6.87 -12.96
N GLN A 87 1.47 7.16 -12.09
CA GLN A 87 1.56 6.89 -10.66
C GLN A 87 0.86 5.58 -10.31
N SER A 88 1.41 4.83 -9.36
CA SER A 88 0.85 3.57 -8.88
C SER A 88 0.97 3.47 -7.37
N ILE A 89 -0.08 2.98 -6.73
CA ILE A 89 -0.14 2.75 -5.29
C ILE A 89 0.15 1.27 -5.06
N LEU A 90 1.12 1.00 -4.20
CA LEU A 90 1.51 -0.34 -3.80
C LEU A 90 1.22 -0.52 -2.31
N LEU A 91 0.39 -1.51 -1.95
CA LEU A 91 0.06 -1.84 -0.58
C LEU A 91 0.89 -3.03 -0.11
N PHE A 92 1.40 -2.95 1.12
CA PHE A 92 2.21 -4.01 1.71
C PHE A 92 2.12 -3.98 3.24
N GLY A 93 2.60 -5.05 3.89
CA GLY A 93 2.54 -5.22 5.34
C GLY A 93 1.97 -6.58 5.75
N SER A 94 1.77 -6.77 7.05
CA SER A 94 1.35 -8.04 7.67
C SER A 94 0.06 -8.60 7.06
N ARG A 95 -0.91 -7.73 6.76
CA ARG A 95 -2.18 -8.07 6.08
C ARG A 95 -1.96 -8.76 4.72
N TYR A 96 -0.91 -8.36 4.00
CA TYR A 96 -0.66 -8.83 2.64
C TYR A 96 0.27 -10.04 2.59
N GLY A 97 0.68 -10.60 3.74
CA GLY A 97 1.47 -11.81 3.82
C GLY A 97 2.79 -11.70 3.04
N ASP A 98 3.53 -10.64 3.30
CA ASP A 98 4.80 -10.27 2.64
C ASP A 98 4.71 -9.98 1.13
N LYS A 99 3.48 -9.91 0.58
CA LYS A 99 3.26 -9.48 -0.80
C LYS A 99 3.17 -7.97 -0.89
N ILE A 100 3.62 -7.45 -2.03
CA ILE A 100 3.30 -6.10 -2.46
C ILE A 100 2.13 -6.22 -3.46
N LEU A 101 1.08 -5.44 -3.28
CA LEU A 101 -0.08 -5.46 -4.17
C LEU A 101 -0.25 -4.10 -4.81
N LYS A 102 -0.35 -4.06 -6.14
CA LYS A 102 -0.78 -2.84 -6.83
C LYS A 102 -2.26 -2.63 -6.56
N ALA A 103 -2.61 -1.50 -5.96
CA ALA A 103 -3.98 -1.14 -5.64
C ALA A 103 -4.57 -0.23 -6.72
N ALA A 104 -5.88 -0.39 -6.94
CA ALA A 104 -6.64 0.53 -7.78
C ALA A 104 -7.04 1.76 -6.94
N GLY A 105 -6.70 2.94 -7.43
CA GLY A 105 -6.88 4.19 -6.70
C GLY A 105 -6.38 5.39 -7.50
N GLN A 106 -6.51 6.58 -6.93
CA GLN A 106 -6.02 7.82 -7.53
C GLN A 106 -5.27 8.65 -6.51
N VAL A 107 -4.08 9.10 -6.89
CA VAL A 107 -3.31 10.07 -6.10
C VAL A 107 -3.93 11.44 -6.29
N MET A 108 -4.02 12.20 -5.21
CA MET A 108 -4.61 13.53 -5.22
C MET A 108 -4.01 14.42 -4.14
N GLU A 109 -4.26 15.71 -4.25
CA GLU A 109 -3.98 16.63 -3.16
C GLU A 109 -4.89 16.32 -1.97
N CYS A 110 -4.33 16.41 -0.76
CA CYS A 110 -5.12 16.26 0.46
C CYS A 110 -6.11 17.44 0.57
N PRO A 111 -7.41 17.16 0.79
CA PRO A 111 -8.37 18.22 1.11
C PRO A 111 -7.93 19.03 2.32
N GLU A 112 -8.17 20.34 2.25
CA GLU A 112 -7.96 21.24 3.39
C GLU A 112 -8.90 20.85 4.54
N SER A 113 -8.32 20.71 5.73
CA SER A 113 -9.01 20.58 7.01
C SER A 113 -8.63 21.73 7.93
#